data_AF-A0A957ZQR3-F1
#
_entry.id   AF-A0A957ZQR3-F1
#
_cell.length_a   1.000
_cell.length_b   1.000
_cell.length_c   1.000
_cell.angle_alpha   90.00
_cell.angle_beta   90.00
_cell.angle_gamma   90.00
#
_symmetry.space_group_name_H-M   'P 1'
#
loop_
_entity.id
_entity.type
_entity.pdbx_description
1 polymer ?
#
loop_
_entity_poly.entity_id
_entity_poly.type
_entity_poly.pdbx_seq_one_letter_code
_entity_poly.pdbx_strand_id
1 'polypeptide(L)'
;MKRIITAPRGTHLTCKNWLIEAPYRMLQNNLDPQVAGDPDNLIVYGGRGKAARNWASFEAILESLRRLEPNETLLVQSGKPVAVFTTHEDAPRVLIANSNIVPAWATQENFDRWETEGLLMYGQMTAGSWIYIGTQGILQGTYETFGALAHKHGWTSLKGKFVLTAGLGEMG
;
A
#
# COMPACT_ATOMS: atom_id res chain seq x y z
N MET A 1 -0.31 11.33 -21.14
CA MET A 1 -0.40 12.42 -20.15
C MET A 1 -0.12 11.84 -18.78
N LYS A 2 0.72 12.49 -17.99
CA LYS A 2 1.05 12.09 -16.61
C LYS A 2 -0.18 12.26 -15.72
N ARG A 3 -0.55 11.25 -14.92
CA ARG A 3 -1.70 11.32 -14.01
C ARG A 3 -1.20 11.76 -12.65
N ILE A 4 -1.56 12.96 -12.22
CA ILE A 4 -1.24 13.44 -10.88
C ILE A 4 -2.39 13.01 -9.97
N ILE A 5 -2.10 12.05 -9.09
CA ILE A 5 -3.04 11.57 -8.08
C ILE A 5 -2.65 12.19 -6.75
N THR A 6 -3.62 12.77 -6.03
CA THR A 6 -3.42 13.28 -4.67
C THR A 6 -4.69 13.04 -3.89
N ALA A 7 -4.58 12.66 -2.62
CA ALA A 7 -5.81 12.42 -1.84
C ALA A 7 -6.61 13.73 -1.63
N PRO A 8 -7.95 13.69 -1.67
CA PRO A 8 -8.78 14.82 -1.27
C PRO A 8 -8.42 15.34 0.13
N ARG A 9 -8.52 16.65 0.33
CA ARG A 9 -8.22 17.34 1.59
C ARG A 9 -9.48 18.03 2.13
N GLY A 10 -9.45 18.45 3.41
CA GLY A 10 -10.58 19.11 4.06
C GLY A 10 -11.69 18.15 4.50
N THR A 11 -12.83 18.72 4.88
CA THR A 11 -13.93 18.02 5.57
C THR A 11 -15.04 17.55 4.63
N HIS A 12 -15.02 17.94 3.35
CA HIS A 12 -16.01 17.51 2.37
C HIS A 12 -15.80 16.04 2.00
N LEU A 13 -16.86 15.23 2.05
CA LEU A 13 -16.82 13.81 1.72
C LEU A 13 -17.05 13.58 0.22
N THR A 14 -16.30 12.65 -0.36
CA THR A 14 -16.55 12.11 -1.71
C THR A 14 -17.38 10.82 -1.63
N CYS A 15 -17.19 10.05 -0.55
CA CYS A 15 -17.91 8.81 -0.25
C CYS A 15 -19.04 9.06 0.77
N LYS A 16 -19.87 8.05 1.02
CA LYS A 16 -21.09 8.18 1.84
C LYS A 16 -20.83 8.45 3.33
N ASN A 17 -19.67 8.08 3.85
CA ASN A 17 -19.26 8.37 5.23
C ASN A 17 -17.72 8.37 5.37
N TRP A 18 -17.21 8.72 6.55
CA TRP A 18 -15.77 8.78 6.83
C TRP A 18 -15.06 7.43 6.79
N LEU A 19 -15.72 6.33 7.16
CA LEU A 19 -15.12 4.99 7.16
C LEU A 19 -14.84 4.49 5.74
N ILE A 20 -15.57 4.98 4.75
CA ILE A 20 -15.37 4.68 3.32
C ILE A 20 -14.49 5.74 2.65
N GLU A 21 -14.61 7.00 3.05
CA GLU A 21 -13.73 8.07 2.58
C GLU A 21 -12.26 7.83 2.96
N ALA A 22 -12.00 7.26 4.15
CA ALA A 22 -10.65 6.97 4.61
C ALA A 22 -9.85 6.09 3.62
N PRO A 23 -10.28 4.85 3.28
CA PRO A 23 -9.57 4.06 2.28
C PRO A 23 -9.55 4.72 0.89
N TYR A 24 -10.59 5.48 0.51
CA TYR A 24 -10.60 6.24 -0.74
C TYR A 24 -9.47 7.27 -0.80
N ARG A 25 -9.26 8.03 0.27
CA ARG A 25 -8.15 8.99 0.38
C ARG A 25 -6.82 8.28 0.48
N MET A 26 -6.72 7.23 1.29
CA MET A 26 -5.44 6.55 1.52
C MET A 26 -4.92 5.81 0.29
N LEU A 27 -5.79 5.23 -0.54
CA LEU A 27 -5.41 4.67 -1.83
C LEU A 27 -4.75 5.75 -2.73
N GLN A 28 -5.32 6.95 -2.75
CA GLN A 28 -4.76 8.07 -3.52
C GLN A 28 -3.49 8.64 -2.88
N ASN A 29 -3.39 8.64 -1.55
CA ASN A 29 -2.17 9.05 -0.83
C ASN A 29 -0.99 8.14 -1.19
N ASN A 30 -1.23 6.84 -1.30
CA ASN A 30 -0.22 5.87 -1.73
C ASN A 30 0.32 6.15 -3.15
N LEU A 31 -0.35 6.98 -3.95
CA LEU A 31 0.08 7.35 -5.31
C LEU A 31 0.38 8.86 -5.45
N ASP A 32 0.44 9.58 -4.33
CA ASP A 32 0.85 10.97 -4.33
C ASP A 32 2.31 11.07 -4.83
N PRO A 33 2.64 11.95 -5.79
CA PRO A 33 4.01 12.11 -6.30
C PRO A 33 5.05 12.47 -5.24
N GLN A 34 4.63 12.96 -4.07
CA GLN A 34 5.53 13.22 -2.94
C GLN A 34 5.71 12.00 -2.02
N VAL A 35 4.97 10.92 -2.26
CA VAL A 35 4.92 9.73 -1.40
C VAL A 35 5.43 8.51 -2.17
N ALA A 36 4.90 8.25 -3.36
CA ALA A 36 5.21 7.07 -4.15
C ALA A 36 6.52 7.19 -4.94
N GLY A 37 7.23 6.07 -5.10
CA GLY A 37 8.44 6.01 -5.92
C GLY A 37 8.18 6.15 -7.43
N ASP A 38 7.14 5.49 -7.95
CA ASP A 38 6.74 5.57 -9.35
C ASP A 38 5.21 5.47 -9.53
N PRO A 39 4.48 6.57 -9.23
CA PRO A 39 3.02 6.57 -9.23
C PRO A 39 2.39 6.39 -10.61
N ASP A 40 3.10 6.72 -11.70
CA ASP A 40 2.60 6.55 -13.07
C ASP A 40 2.37 5.07 -13.42
N ASN A 41 3.16 4.18 -12.80
CA ASN A 41 3.03 2.72 -12.89
C ASN A 41 2.33 2.10 -11.68
N LEU A 42 1.67 2.91 -10.85
CA LEU A 42 1.00 2.53 -9.61
C LEU A 42 1.93 1.99 -8.52
N ILE A 43 3.25 2.14 -8.69
CA ILE A 43 4.27 1.61 -7.79
C ILE A 43 4.48 2.60 -6.65
N VAL A 44 4.32 2.10 -5.43
CA VAL A 44 4.47 2.86 -4.19
C VAL A 44 5.90 2.75 -3.67
N TYR A 45 6.40 1.53 -3.44
CA TYR A 45 7.76 1.27 -2.97
C TYR A 45 8.18 -0.20 -3.16
N GLY A 46 9.44 -0.50 -2.84
CA GLY A 46 9.92 -1.88 -2.74
C GLY A 46 10.05 -2.54 -4.12
N GLY A 47 10.55 -1.78 -5.09
CA GLY A 47 10.74 -2.21 -6.47
C GLY A 47 9.45 -2.16 -7.29
N ARG A 48 8.49 -3.05 -6.99
CA ARG A 48 7.23 -3.17 -7.77
C ARG A 48 5.97 -3.26 -6.93
N GLY A 49 6.03 -2.87 -5.66
CA GLY A 49 4.88 -2.88 -4.75
C GLY A 49 3.85 -1.85 -5.21
N LYS A 50 2.67 -2.29 -5.62
CA LYS A 50 1.64 -1.44 -6.25
C LYS A 50 0.42 -1.19 -5.34
N ALA A 51 -0.25 -0.06 -5.56
CA ALA A 51 -1.48 0.30 -4.86
C ALA A 51 -2.75 -0.36 -5.46
N ALA A 52 -2.74 -0.59 -6.78
CA ALA A 52 -3.79 -1.27 -7.53
C ALA A 52 -3.18 -2.03 -8.71
N ARG A 53 -3.88 -3.05 -9.23
CA ARG A 53 -3.31 -3.99 -10.22
C ARG A 53 -2.93 -3.29 -11.53
N ASN A 54 -3.82 -2.43 -11.99
CA ASN A 54 -3.71 -1.64 -13.20
C ASN A 54 -4.65 -0.43 -13.09
N TRP A 55 -4.54 0.52 -14.01
CA TRP A 55 -5.34 1.75 -13.97
C TRP A 55 -6.85 1.49 -14.00
N ALA A 56 -7.32 0.51 -14.79
CA ALA A 56 -8.74 0.14 -14.79
C ALA A 56 -9.22 -0.34 -13.41
N SER A 57 -8.39 -1.11 -12.71
CA SER A 57 -8.69 -1.55 -11.34
C SER A 57 -8.66 -0.39 -10.34
N PHE A 58 -7.71 0.54 -10.47
CA PHE A 58 -7.64 1.74 -9.64
C PHE A 58 -8.94 2.57 -9.75
N GLU A 59 -9.36 2.89 -10.97
CA GLU A 59 -10.59 3.68 -11.19
C GLU A 59 -11.82 2.93 -10.67
N ALA A 60 -11.90 1.62 -10.91
CA ALA A 60 -12.98 0.79 -10.42
C ALA A 60 -13.03 0.74 -8.88
N ILE A 61 -11.89 0.72 -8.18
CA ILE A 61 -11.86 0.78 -6.71
C ILE A 61 -12.42 2.11 -6.23
N LEU A 62 -11.98 3.23 -6.83
CA LEU A 62 -12.49 4.56 -6.47
C LEU A 62 -14.00 4.67 -6.71
N GLU A 63 -14.49 4.16 -7.85
CA GLU A 63 -15.92 4.13 -8.16
C GLU A 63 -16.72 3.23 -7.20
N SER A 64 -16.19 2.06 -6.84
CA SER A 64 -16.78 1.18 -5.85
C SER A 64 -16.89 1.85 -4.49
N LEU A 65 -15.81 2.49 -4.00
CA LEU A 65 -15.80 3.19 -2.72
C LEU A 65 -16.79 4.36 -2.69
N ARG A 66 -16.92 5.13 -3.78
CA ARG A 66 -17.92 6.22 -3.84
C ARG A 66 -19.36 5.71 -3.69
N ARG A 67 -19.66 4.51 -4.20
CA ARG A 67 -21.00 3.91 -4.20
C ARG A 67 -21.29 3.02 -2.99
N LEU A 68 -20.26 2.52 -2.31
CA LEU A 68 -20.36 1.57 -1.21
C LEU A 68 -21.27 2.11 -0.09
N GLU A 69 -22.22 1.28 0.38
CA GLU A 69 -23.07 1.63 1.52
C GLU A 69 -22.37 1.36 2.87
N PRO A 70 -22.81 2.03 3.96
CA PRO A 70 -22.22 1.86 5.30
C PRO A 70 -22.23 0.42 5.83
N ASN A 71 -23.17 -0.42 5.39
CA ASN A 71 -23.29 -1.82 5.77
C ASN A 71 -22.67 -2.79 4.75
N GLU A 72 -21.97 -2.31 3.73
CA GLU A 72 -21.34 -3.14 2.71
C GLU A 72 -19.82 -3.26 2.91
N THR A 73 -19.25 -4.30 2.31
CA THR A 73 -17.81 -4.58 2.29
C THR A 73 -17.33 -4.81 0.85
N LEU A 74 -16.33 -4.05 0.42
CA LEU A 74 -15.63 -4.23 -0.85
C LEU A 74 -14.53 -5.31 -0.70
N LEU A 75 -14.50 -6.29 -1.61
CA LEU A 75 -13.41 -7.26 -1.72
C LEU A 75 -12.42 -6.84 -2.80
N VAL A 76 -11.14 -6.71 -2.42
CA VAL A 76 -10.03 -6.44 -3.34
C VAL A 76 -9.10 -7.64 -3.37
N GLN A 77 -9.02 -8.29 -4.53
CA GLN A 77 -8.14 -9.43 -4.77
C GLN A 77 -6.96 -8.97 -5.62
N SER A 78 -5.74 -9.05 -5.07
CA SER A 78 -4.51 -8.59 -5.74
C SER A 78 -4.70 -7.28 -6.51
N GLY A 79 -5.11 -6.24 -5.80
CA GLY A 79 -5.31 -4.89 -6.35
C GLY A 79 -6.46 -4.72 -7.34
N LYS A 80 -7.39 -5.69 -7.47
CA LYS A 80 -8.59 -5.61 -8.30
C LYS A 80 -9.86 -5.67 -7.44
N PRO A 81 -10.84 -4.77 -7.63
CA PRO A 81 -12.13 -4.86 -6.95
C PRO A 81 -12.94 -5.98 -7.61
N VAL A 82 -13.32 -7.00 -6.85
CA VAL A 82 -13.96 -8.22 -7.41
C VAL A 82 -15.42 -8.40 -6.99
N ALA A 83 -15.82 -7.89 -5.84
CA ALA A 83 -17.18 -8.00 -5.35
C ALA A 83 -17.48 -6.98 -4.25
N VAL A 84 -18.76 -6.70 -4.05
CA VAL A 84 -19.30 -6.01 -2.88
C VAL A 84 -20.36 -6.91 -2.27
N PHE A 85 -20.32 -7.09 -0.96
CA PHE A 85 -21.31 -7.87 -0.23
C PHE A 85 -21.90 -7.04 0.91
N THR A 86 -23.19 -7.22 1.17
CA THR A 86 -23.82 -6.72 2.39
C THR A 86 -23.28 -7.47 3.59
N THR A 87 -22.93 -6.72 4.63
CA THR A 87 -22.39 -7.16 5.91
C THR A 87 -23.15 -6.43 7.02
N HIS A 88 -22.48 -5.63 7.85
CA HIS A 88 -23.07 -4.77 8.87
C HIS A 88 -22.15 -3.57 9.13
N GLU A 89 -22.64 -2.52 9.79
CA GLU A 89 -21.90 -1.26 9.96
C GLU A 89 -20.58 -1.43 10.74
N ASP A 90 -20.51 -2.37 11.69
CA ASP A 90 -19.27 -2.64 12.45
C ASP A 90 -18.23 -3.50 11.71
N ALA A 91 -18.56 -4.03 10.53
CA ALA A 91 -17.60 -4.79 9.72
C ALA A 91 -16.54 -3.87 9.06
N PRO A 92 -15.40 -4.40 8.58
CA PRO A 92 -14.50 -3.63 7.74
C PRO A 92 -15.17 -3.21 6.43
N ARG A 93 -14.98 -1.96 5.96
CA ARG A 93 -15.49 -1.51 4.64
C ARG A 93 -14.76 -2.14 3.45
N VAL A 94 -13.52 -2.57 3.65
CA VAL A 94 -12.68 -3.16 2.60
C VAL A 94 -11.93 -4.35 3.19
N LEU A 95 -11.96 -5.49 2.49
CA LEU A 95 -11.12 -6.65 2.76
C LEU A 95 -10.17 -6.86 1.58
N ILE A 96 -8.88 -6.99 1.86
CA ILE A 96 -7.82 -7.03 0.85
C ILE A 96 -7.01 -8.31 1.01
N ALA A 97 -6.85 -9.04 -0.09
CA ALA A 97 -5.99 -10.21 -0.17
C ALA A 97 -5.09 -10.10 -1.42
N ASN A 98 -3.83 -9.72 -1.22
CA ASN A 98 -2.87 -9.49 -2.29
C ASN A 98 -1.80 -10.57 -2.34
N SER A 99 -1.40 -10.98 -3.55
CA SER A 99 -0.21 -11.80 -3.80
C SER A 99 -0.20 -13.20 -3.15
N ASN A 100 -1.34 -13.67 -2.64
CA ASN A 100 -1.46 -14.99 -2.04
C ASN A 100 -1.44 -16.07 -3.13
N ILE A 101 -0.49 -17.00 -3.01
CA ILE A 101 -0.31 -18.14 -3.92
C ILE A 101 -0.18 -19.40 -3.07
N VAL A 102 -0.78 -20.51 -3.50
CA VAL A 102 -0.63 -21.80 -2.81
C VAL A 102 0.86 -22.18 -2.76
N PRO A 103 1.41 -22.66 -1.63
CA PRO A 103 2.86 -22.71 -1.42
C PRO A 103 3.68 -23.43 -2.50
N ALA A 104 3.16 -24.53 -3.05
CA ALA A 104 3.85 -25.28 -4.12
C ALA A 104 4.07 -24.47 -5.41
N TRP A 105 3.29 -23.39 -5.62
CA TRP A 105 3.37 -22.51 -6.78
C TRP A 105 3.92 -21.12 -6.45
N ALA A 106 4.24 -20.83 -5.18
CA ALA A 106 4.70 -19.51 -4.73
C ALA A 106 6.17 -19.26 -5.11
N THR A 107 6.46 -19.27 -6.41
CA THR A 107 7.76 -19.00 -7.01
C THR A 107 7.76 -17.68 -7.76
N GLN A 108 8.94 -17.05 -7.90
CA GLN A 108 9.08 -15.80 -8.65
C GLN A 108 8.64 -15.96 -10.11
N GLU A 109 8.98 -17.07 -10.76
CA GLU A 109 8.59 -17.37 -12.14
C GLU A 109 7.07 -17.41 -12.32
N ASN A 110 6.35 -18.13 -11.45
CA ASN A 110 4.89 -18.19 -11.51
C ASN A 110 4.27 -16.81 -11.23
N PHE A 111 4.82 -16.09 -10.25
CA PHE A 111 4.37 -14.73 -9.95
C PHE A 111 4.53 -13.81 -11.17
N ASP A 112 5.71 -13.78 -11.80
CA ASP A 112 6.02 -12.91 -12.95
C ASP A 112 5.14 -13.25 -14.16
N ARG A 113 4.93 -14.54 -14.42
CA ARG A 113 4.00 -15.02 -15.45
C ARG A 113 2.58 -14.49 -15.20
N TRP A 114 2.04 -14.69 -14.00
CA TRP A 114 0.67 -14.27 -13.67
C TRP A 114 0.50 -12.75 -13.53
N GLU A 115 1.55 -12.02 -13.14
CA GLU A 115 1.57 -10.56 -13.20
C GLU A 115 1.48 -10.09 -14.65
N THR A 116 2.27 -10.70 -15.56
CA THR A 116 2.25 -10.39 -17.00
C THR A 116 0.90 -10.73 -17.65
N GLU A 117 0.27 -11.84 -17.24
CA GLU A 117 -1.09 -12.21 -17.64
C GLU A 117 -2.19 -11.33 -17.02
N GLY A 118 -1.84 -10.38 -16.12
CA GLY A 118 -2.78 -9.47 -15.47
C GLY A 118 -3.63 -10.11 -14.35
N LEU A 119 -3.20 -11.26 -13.82
CA LEU A 119 -3.90 -12.04 -12.80
C LEU A 119 -3.46 -11.70 -11.37
N LEU A 120 -2.25 -11.14 -11.22
CA LEU A 120 -1.67 -10.79 -9.93
C LEU A 120 -1.14 -9.35 -9.86
N MET A 121 -0.87 -8.94 -8.63
CA MET A 121 -0.21 -7.69 -8.26
C MET A 121 0.68 -7.98 -7.05
N TYR A 122 1.86 -7.36 -6.99
CA TYR A 122 2.69 -7.39 -5.79
C TYR A 122 2.22 -6.30 -4.81
N GLY A 123 1.67 -6.71 -3.66
CA GLY A 123 1.11 -5.77 -2.70
C GLY A 123 2.12 -5.16 -1.73
N GLN A 124 3.34 -5.69 -1.65
CA GLN A 124 4.26 -5.41 -0.54
C GLN A 124 3.47 -5.55 0.79
N MET A 125 3.73 -4.72 1.80
CA MET A 125 3.00 -4.65 3.06
C MET A 125 1.98 -3.53 2.99
N THR A 126 2.44 -2.28 2.87
CA THR A 126 1.59 -1.07 2.95
C THR A 126 1.25 -0.44 1.61
N ALA A 127 1.83 -0.94 0.51
CA ALA A 127 1.54 -0.47 -0.85
C ALA A 127 0.12 -0.88 -1.27
N GLY A 128 -0.17 -2.18 -1.26
CA GLY A 128 -1.46 -2.74 -1.67
C GLY A 128 -2.55 -2.70 -0.59
N SER A 129 -2.22 -2.26 0.63
CA SER A 129 -3.15 -2.09 1.75
C SER A 129 -3.43 -0.62 2.11
N TRP A 130 -2.87 0.31 1.32
CA TRP A 130 -3.22 1.73 1.35
C TRP A 130 -2.94 2.39 2.70
N ILE A 131 -1.72 2.24 3.21
CA ILE A 131 -1.30 2.91 4.46
C ILE A 131 0.18 3.29 4.42
N TYR A 132 0.72 3.52 3.23
CA TYR A 132 2.08 3.99 3.08
C TYR A 132 2.15 5.50 3.31
N ILE A 133 3.15 5.93 4.10
CA ILE A 133 3.31 7.31 4.55
C ILE A 133 4.70 7.86 4.20
N GLY A 134 5.30 7.33 3.13
CA GLY A 134 6.68 7.63 2.76
C GLY A 134 7.69 7.00 3.73
N THR A 135 8.92 7.49 3.66
CA THR A 135 10.06 7.01 4.46
C THR A 135 9.83 7.09 5.98
N GLN A 136 8.93 7.97 6.44
CA GLN A 136 8.58 8.05 7.86
C GLN A 136 8.09 6.72 8.42
N GLY A 137 7.44 5.87 7.60
CA GLY A 137 6.92 4.57 8.04
C GLY A 137 7.98 3.61 8.58
N ILE A 138 9.22 3.68 8.09
CA ILE A 138 10.34 2.81 8.53
C ILE A 138 11.38 3.54 9.38
N LEU A 139 11.34 4.86 9.40
CA LEU A 139 12.34 5.70 10.06
C LEU A 139 12.51 5.34 11.53
N GLN A 140 11.42 5.20 12.28
CA GLN A 140 11.47 4.84 13.69
C GLN A 140 12.04 3.42 13.89
N GLY A 141 11.59 2.44 13.10
CA GLY A 141 12.10 1.06 13.19
C GLY A 141 13.60 0.97 12.92
N THR A 142 14.10 1.74 11.95
CA THR A 142 15.54 1.84 11.64
C THR A 142 16.32 2.51 12.76
N TYR A 143 15.81 3.62 13.30
CA TYR A 143 16.37 4.29 14.48
C TYR A 143 16.47 3.34 15.69
N GLU A 144 15.39 2.62 16.01
CA GLU A 144 15.37 1.68 17.13
C GLU A 144 16.29 0.48 16.91
N THR A 145 16.46 0.02 15.66
CA THR A 145 17.42 -1.04 15.34
C THR A 145 18.85 -0.61 15.67
N PHE A 146 19.22 0.62 15.32
CA PHE A 146 20.53 1.18 15.65
C PHE A 146 20.69 1.47 17.15
N GLY A 147 19.62 1.89 17.83
CA GLY A 147 19.58 2.03 19.28
C GLY A 147 19.78 0.69 20.00
N ALA A 148 19.09 -0.36 19.55
CA ALA A 148 19.22 -1.72 20.08
C ALA A 148 20.62 -2.30 19.84
N LEU A 149 21.23 -2.02 18.68
CA LEU A 149 22.63 -2.37 18.40
C LEU A 149 23.57 -1.71 19.42
N ALA A 150 23.43 -0.40 19.65
CA ALA A 150 24.25 0.31 20.63
C ALA A 150 24.10 -0.29 22.03
N HIS A 151 22.87 -0.55 22.47
CA HIS A 151 22.58 -1.17 23.77
C HIS A 151 23.21 -2.57 23.89
N LYS A 152 23.05 -3.42 22.87
CA LYS A 152 23.62 -4.78 22.86
C LYS A 152 25.14 -4.80 22.97
N HIS A 153 25.82 -3.80 22.41
CA HIS A 153 27.28 -3.64 22.51
C HIS A 153 27.74 -2.82 23.73
N GLY A 154 26.82 -2.40 24.61
CA GLY A 154 27.13 -1.59 25.79
C GLY A 154 27.59 -0.17 25.46
N TRP A 155 27.27 0.34 24.27
CA TRP A 155 27.59 1.70 23.85
C TRP A 155 26.52 2.67 24.33
N THR A 156 26.92 3.82 24.86
CA THR A 156 26.00 4.89 25.26
C THR A 156 25.40 5.66 24.08
N SER A 157 26.06 5.63 22.92
CA SER A 157 25.57 6.20 21.66
C SER A 157 26.36 5.66 20.46
N LEU A 158 25.90 5.95 19.24
CA LEU A 158 26.67 5.73 18.01
C LEU A 158 27.67 6.86 17.68
N LYS A 159 27.91 7.82 18.59
CA LYS A 159 28.88 8.89 18.36
C LYS A 159 30.27 8.31 18.11
N GLY A 160 30.91 8.72 17.01
CA GLY A 160 32.22 8.21 16.60
C GLY A 160 32.19 6.79 16.00
N LYS A 161 31.01 6.25 15.70
CA LYS A 161 30.83 5.01 14.94
C LYS A 161 30.52 5.33 13.48
N PHE A 162 30.88 4.42 12.59
CA PHE A 162 30.57 4.50 11.17
C PHE A 162 29.64 3.34 10.80
N VAL A 163 28.55 3.66 10.12
CA VAL A 163 27.59 2.67 9.60
C VAL A 163 27.72 2.65 8.09
N LEU A 164 28.07 1.49 7.54
CA LEU A 164 28.07 1.25 6.10
C LEU A 164 26.78 0.51 5.72
N THR A 165 26.03 1.05 4.77
CA THR A 165 24.82 0.45 4.21
C THR A 165 24.67 0.83 2.73
N ALA A 166 23.70 0.24 2.04
CA ALA A 166 23.38 0.53 0.65
C ALA A 166 21.87 0.41 0.39
N GLY A 167 21.41 1.10 -0.65
CA GLY A 167 20.01 1.21 -1.02
C GLY A 167 19.38 2.47 -0.43
N LEU A 168 19.16 3.49 -1.26
CA LEU A 168 18.46 4.72 -0.88
C LEU A 168 17.11 4.79 -1.61
N GLY A 169 16.40 3.67 -1.59
CA GLY A 169 15.02 3.59 -2.08
C GLY A 169 14.05 4.20 -1.08
N GLU A 170 12.76 3.97 -1.26
CA GLU A 170 11.72 4.64 -0.45
C GLU A 170 11.74 4.21 1.04
N MET A 171 12.39 3.08 1.34
CA MET A 171 12.51 2.48 2.69
C MET A 171 13.97 2.20 3.13
N GLY A 172 14.96 2.60 2.32
CA GLY A 172 16.37 2.23 2.49
C GLY A 172 17.15 3.11 3.46
#